data_AF-A0A8J6Z2I6-F1
#
_entry.id   AF-A0A8J6Z2I6-F1
#
_cell.length_a   1.000
_cell.length_b   1.000
_cell.length_c   1.000
_cell.angle_alpha   90.00
_cell.angle_beta   90.00
_cell.angle_gamma   90.00
#
_symmetry.space_group_name_H-M   'P 1'
#
loop_
_entity.id
_entity.type
_entity.pdbx_description
1 polymer ?
#
loop_
_entity_poly.entity_id
_entity_poly.type
_entity_poly.pdbx_seq_one_letter_code
_entity_poly.pdbx_strand_id
1 'polypeptide(L)'
;MFDSGMTNEQFNSHLETLAKLIEATAKTVPEAAQIVRDAKVKKPAHAATESVLNFEADNLAVPEVHVEEKILDKIEEHKDF
;
A
#
# COMPACT_ATOMS: atom_id res chain seq x y z
N MET A 1 -1.39 -24.56 21.02
CA MET A 1 -0.73 -23.37 20.44
C MET A 1 -1.11 -23.33 18.98
N PHE A 2 -1.96 -22.39 18.57
CA PHE A 2 -2.28 -22.18 17.17
C PHE A 2 -1.24 -21.21 16.62
N ASP A 3 -0.30 -21.73 15.84
CA ASP A 3 0.75 -20.90 15.24
C ASP A 3 0.08 -19.96 14.23
N SER A 4 0.14 -18.68 14.56
CA SER A 4 -0.78 -17.65 14.07
C SER A 4 -0.25 -17.09 12.76
N GLY A 5 -0.46 -17.82 11.67
CA GLY A 5 -0.16 -17.34 10.33
C GLY A 5 1.34 -17.15 10.04
N MET A 6 1.63 -16.75 8.80
CA MET A 6 2.97 -16.48 8.31
C MET A 6 3.53 -15.20 8.96
N THR A 7 4.79 -15.19 9.39
CA THR A 7 5.43 -13.97 9.90
C THR A 7 5.59 -12.94 8.77
N ASN A 8 5.73 -11.66 9.10
CA ASN A 8 5.95 -10.62 8.09
C ASN A 8 7.18 -10.88 7.22
N GLU A 9 8.26 -11.41 7.81
CA GLU A 9 9.48 -11.77 7.08
C GLU A 9 9.21 -12.89 6.05
N GLN A 10 8.50 -13.93 6.48
CA GLN A 10 8.10 -15.01 5.61
C GLN A 10 7.19 -14.51 4.51
N PHE A 11 6.22 -13.65 4.83
CA PHE A 11 5.30 -13.06 3.85
C PHE A 11 6.03 -12.23 2.81
N ASN A 12 6.96 -11.37 3.23
CA ASN A 12 7.79 -10.58 2.34
C ASN A 12 8.63 -11.46 1.41
N SER A 13 9.22 -12.53 1.92
CA SER A 13 9.98 -13.49 1.10
C SER A 13 9.11 -14.16 0.02
N HIS A 14 7.84 -14.43 0.34
CA HIS A 14 6.90 -14.97 -0.65
C HIS A 14 6.54 -13.93 -1.73
N LEU A 15 6.32 -12.66 -1.33
CA LEU A 15 6.06 -11.58 -2.29
C LEU A 15 7.26 -11.34 -3.23
N GLU A 16 8.49 -11.37 -2.72
CA GLU A 16 9.69 -11.27 -3.55
C GLU A 16 9.81 -12.43 -4.55
N THR A 17 9.46 -13.63 -4.12
CA THR A 17 9.47 -14.81 -4.99
C THR A 17 8.44 -14.66 -6.12
N LEU A 18 7.23 -14.17 -5.80
CA LEU A 18 6.22 -13.87 -6.80
C LEU A 18 6.66 -12.77 -7.76
N ALA A 19 7.30 -11.71 -7.27
CA ALA A 19 7.83 -10.63 -8.10
C ALA A 19 8.85 -11.15 -9.12
N LYS A 20 9.83 -11.95 -8.69
CA LYS A 20 10.84 -12.57 -9.57
C LYS A 20 10.21 -13.47 -10.64
N LEU A 21 9.17 -14.22 -10.29
CA LEU A 21 8.44 -15.05 -11.25
C LEU A 21 7.71 -14.20 -12.29
N ILE A 22 7.07 -13.11 -11.87
CA ILE A 22 6.38 -12.18 -12.77
C ILE A 22 7.39 -11.50 -13.70
N GLU A 23 8.53 -11.04 -13.19
CA GLU A 23 9.61 -10.43 -13.99
C GLU A 23 10.18 -11.41 -15.03
N ALA A 24 10.29 -12.70 -14.69
CA ALA A 24 10.78 -13.71 -15.61
C ALA A 24 9.76 -14.10 -16.70
N THR A 25 8.46 -13.91 -16.45
CA THR A 25 7.38 -14.40 -17.32
C THR A 25 6.72 -13.30 -18.14
N ALA A 26 6.50 -12.13 -17.55
CA ALA A 26 5.87 -10.99 -18.20
C ALA A 26 6.91 -10.10 -18.91
N LYS A 27 6.62 -9.75 -20.16
CA LYS A 27 7.43 -8.81 -20.94
C LYS A 27 6.91 -7.38 -20.84
N THR A 28 5.67 -7.22 -20.36
CA THR A 28 4.98 -5.94 -20.28
C THR A 28 4.18 -5.82 -18.99
N VAL A 29 3.94 -4.59 -18.55
CA VAL A 29 3.13 -4.30 -17.35
C VAL A 29 1.71 -4.88 -17.44
N PRO A 30 0.99 -4.80 -18.59
CA PRO A 30 -0.33 -5.41 -18.71
C PRO A 30 -0.32 -6.94 -18.54
N GLU A 31 0.70 -7.61 -19.06
CA GLU A 31 0.87 -9.06 -18.96
C GLU A 31 1.13 -9.49 -17.51
N ALA A 32 2.02 -8.77 -16.80
CA ALA A 32 2.26 -8.97 -15.37
C ALA A 32 0.96 -8.85 -14.56
N ALA A 33 0.16 -7.82 -14.84
CA ALA A 33 -1.12 -7.63 -14.18
C ALA A 33 -2.11 -8.76 -14.48
N GLN A 34 -2.08 -9.30 -15.70
CA GLN A 34 -2.94 -10.42 -16.09
C GLN A 34 -2.55 -11.71 -15.36
N ILE A 35 -1.26 -12.02 -15.27
CA ILE A 35 -0.74 -13.19 -14.53
C ILE A 35 -1.21 -13.17 -13.07
N VAL A 36 -1.13 -12.02 -12.39
CA VAL A 36 -1.58 -11.89 -11.00
C VAL A 36 -3.10 -12.08 -10.86
N ARG A 37 -3.88 -11.55 -11.81
CA ARG A 37 -5.35 -11.71 -11.80
C ARG A 37 -5.77 -13.14 -12.06
N ASP A 38 -5.11 -13.83 -12.99
CA ASP A 38 -5.40 -15.22 -13.34
C ASP A 38 -4.99 -16.19 -12.23
N ALA A 39 -3.96 -15.85 -11.46
CA ALA A 39 -3.54 -16.60 -10.28
C ALA A 39 -4.54 -16.54 -9.12
N LYS A 40 -5.54 -15.63 -9.16
CA LYS A 40 -6.62 -15.63 -8.16
C LYS A 40 -7.42 -16.92 -8.29
N VAL A 41 -7.36 -17.75 -7.25
CA VAL A 41 -8.22 -18.93 -7.10
C VAL A 41 -9.67 -18.52 -7.39
N LYS A 42 -10.31 -19.19 -8.35
CA LYS A 42 -11.77 -19.10 -8.54
C LYS A 42 -12.41 -19.45 -7.21
N LYS A 43 -12.91 -18.44 -6.50
CA LYS A 43 -13.69 -18.62 -5.27
C LYS A 43 -14.87 -19.53 -5.63
N PRO A 44 -15.00 -20.76 -5.08
CA PRO A 44 -16.19 -21.55 -5.34
C PRO A 44 -17.42 -20.77 -4.88
N ALA A 45 -18.49 -20.82 -5.65
CA ALA A 45 -19.68 -19.95 -5.55
C ALA A 45 -20.54 -20.13 -4.28
N HIS A 46 -19.97 -20.63 -3.18
CA HIS A 46 -20.63 -20.76 -1.88
C HIS A 46 -19.96 -19.88 -0.83
N ALA A 47 -20.05 -18.56 -1.02
CA ALA A 47 -20.00 -17.59 0.06
C ALA A 47 -20.54 -16.25 -0.46
N ALA A 48 -21.82 -16.23 -0.83
CA ALA A 48 -22.61 -15.02 -0.82
C ALA A 48 -23.00 -14.73 0.64
N THR A 49 -22.03 -14.31 1.43
CA THR A 49 -22.28 -13.54 2.66
C THR A 49 -21.57 -12.22 2.43
N GLU A 50 -22.39 -11.18 2.39
CA GLU A 50 -22.12 -9.78 2.09
C GLU A 50 -20.72 -9.33 2.54
N SER A 51 -19.84 -9.07 1.58
CA SER A 51 -18.57 -8.41 1.85
C SER A 51 -18.84 -6.93 2.09
N VAL A 52 -18.73 -6.50 3.34
CA VAL A 52 -18.78 -5.11 3.80
C VAL A 52 -17.48 -4.37 3.43
N LEU A 53 -17.11 -4.41 2.16
CA LEU A 53 -15.98 -3.64 1.62
C LEU A 53 -16.54 -2.56 0.69
N ASN A 54 -17.21 -1.58 1.29
CA ASN A 54 -17.48 -0.30 0.64
C ASN A 54 -16.15 0.46 0.62
N PHE A 55 -15.36 0.27 -0.44
CA PHE A 55 -14.25 1.17 -0.74
C PHE A 55 -14.85 2.41 -1.42
N GLU A 56 -15.41 3.31 -0.63
CA GLU A 56 -15.85 4.60 -1.13
C GLU A 56 -14.62 5.39 -1.57
N ALA A 57 -14.62 5.82 -2.83
CA ALA A 57 -13.53 6.56 -3.46
C ALA A 57 -13.22 7.91 -2.77
N ASP A 58 -14.09 8.37 -1.87
CA ASP A 58 -13.91 9.59 -1.08
C ASP A 58 -12.88 9.44 0.06
N ASN A 59 -12.50 8.22 0.45
CA ASN A 59 -11.53 8.00 1.51
C ASN A 59 -10.06 8.01 1.01
N LEU A 60 -9.83 8.47 -0.23
CA LEU A 60 -8.50 8.67 -0.82
C LEU A 60 -7.96 10.09 -0.60
N ALA A 61 -8.66 10.93 0.15
CA ALA A 61 -8.16 12.25 0.53
C ALA A 61 -6.91 12.08 1.41
N VAL A 62 -5.74 12.22 0.78
CA VAL A 62 -4.46 12.35 1.47
C VAL A 62 -4.63 13.50 2.47
N PRO A 63 -4.39 13.30 3.78
CA PRO A 63 -4.46 14.41 4.72
C PRO A 63 -3.46 15.47 4.26
N GLU A 64 -3.94 16.68 3.95
CA GLU A 64 -3.08 17.82 3.65
C GLU A 64 -2.15 18.03 4.84
N VAL A 65 -0.89 17.65 4.68
CA VAL A 65 0.17 17.94 5.64
C VAL A 65 0.36 19.44 5.60
N HIS A 66 -0.27 20.17 6.53
CA HIS A 66 0.04 21.57 6.77
C HIS A 66 1.45 21.64 7.35
N VAL A 67 2.42 21.89 6.48
CA VAL A 67 3.77 22.27 6.90
C VAL A 67 3.68 23.72 7.34
N GLU A 68 3.67 23.96 8.65
CA GLU A 68 3.85 25.32 9.15
C GLU A 68 5.25 25.81 8.73
N GLU A 69 5.31 26.72 7.75
CA GLU A 69 6.52 27.47 7.45
C GLU A 69 6.88 28.27 8.70
N LYS A 70 7.93 27.82 9.39
CA LYS A 70 8.57 28.56 10.46
C LYS A 70 9.17 29.82 9.82
N ILE A 71 8.44 30.94 9.89
CA ILE A 71 8.92 32.24 9.45
C ILE A 71 10.19 32.56 10.24
N LEU A 72 11.31 32.48 9.55
CA LEU A 72 12.62 32.88 10.02
C LEU A 72 12.84 34.31 9.51
N ASP A 73 12.52 35.32 10.33
CA ASP A 73 12.91 36.70 10.02
C ASP A 73 13.32 37.46 11.29
N LYS A 74 14.63 37.76 11.32
CA LYS A 74 15.32 38.98 11.81
C LYS A 74 15.04 39.39 13.27
N ILE A 75 15.97 39.15 14.21
CA ILE A 75 17.13 40.02 14.51
C ILE A 75 16.87 41.47 14.12
N GLU A 76 16.38 42.27 15.05
CA GLU A 76 16.69 43.70 15.11
C GLU A 76 16.82 44.13 16.58
N GLU A 77 17.77 45.05 16.78
CA GLU A 77 18.43 45.41 18.04
C GLU A 77 17.48 45.94 19.13
N HIS A 78 17.57 45.38 20.34
CA HIS A 78 17.30 46.16 21.54
C HIS A 78 18.56 46.94 21.92
N LYS A 79 18.66 48.16 21.40
CA LYS A 79 19.32 49.27 22.09
C LYS A 79 18.24 50.31 22.27
N ASP A 80 17.97 50.69 23.52
CA ASP A 80 17.63 52.03 24.00
C ASP A 80 17.54 51.89 25.53
N PHE A 81 18.38 52.58 26.32
CA PHE A 81 18.23 53.98 26.74
C PHE A 81 16.91 54.28 27.45
#